data_AF-A0A3D1X7Q8-F1
#
_entry.id   AF-A0A3D1X7Q8-F1
#
_cell.length_a   1.000
_cell.length_b   1.000
_cell.length_c   1.000
_cell.angle_alpha   90.00
_cell.angle_beta   90.00
_cell.angle_gamma   90.00
#
_symmetry.space_group_name_H-M   'P 1'
#
loop_
_entity.id
_entity.type
_entity.pdbx_description
1 polymer ?
#
loop_
_entity_poly.entity_id
_entity_poly.type
_entity_poly.pdbx_seq_one_letter_code
_entity_poly.pdbx_strand_id
1 'polypeptide(L)'
;MKAFYRENKGLHRWLFACGAVLVLFSLLRESRAAMNALVYGVTLPLEQLFGRACAALPFSVAELLYVLAAVTAAVLLVLMVRYLVRSRKKGRAAYRCALFVLDVFLTVCAAFSLLWGANYYADDFCDKSGLSPAPVAYEDLLHVTRYFANRLSLASGQVARDENGLFAADRQEILAYADSVYDCLYEEFPFLDLPDHAPKGIFCSKIMSAMNFTGFYFPFTGESNVNMDSPAMLLASTCAHELAHQRGIASEQQCNFLAVLACTRCDDANYHYAGWLLGYIHLSNALYRADREAWQEVRDSLPAEVLADLRCNSAYWSHYRGLTARFTQSLNDKMIRSYGDTLGTQSYGAVVDLLVGYYA
;
A
#
# COMPACT_ATOMS: atom_id res chain seq x y z
N MET A 1 -12.84 -46.24 -4.30
CA MET A 1 -12.13 -45.03 -4.79
C MET A 1 -12.77 -44.39 -6.03
N LYS A 2 -12.99 -45.10 -7.15
CA LYS A 2 -13.51 -44.50 -8.40
C LYS A 2 -14.85 -43.74 -8.27
N ALA A 3 -15.82 -44.27 -7.53
CA ALA A 3 -17.12 -43.61 -7.32
C ALA A 3 -17.00 -42.31 -6.50
N PHE A 4 -16.16 -42.32 -5.46
CA PHE A 4 -15.94 -41.16 -4.59
C PHE A 4 -15.19 -40.02 -5.29
N TYR A 5 -14.22 -40.37 -6.14
CA TYR A 5 -13.55 -39.40 -7.01
C TYR A 5 -14.53 -38.82 -8.05
N ARG A 6 -15.45 -39.65 -8.59
CA ARG A 6 -16.48 -39.20 -9.54
C ARG A 6 -17.49 -38.24 -8.90
N GLU A 7 -17.84 -38.45 -7.63
CA GLU A 7 -18.71 -37.57 -6.83
C GLU A 7 -18.10 -36.17 -6.62
N ASN A 8 -16.77 -36.03 -6.58
CA ASN A 8 -16.07 -34.76 -6.34
C ASN A 8 -15.24 -34.28 -7.54
N LYS A 9 -15.54 -34.80 -8.75
CA LYS A 9 -14.71 -34.58 -9.95
C LYS A 9 -14.53 -33.11 -10.31
N GLY A 10 -15.54 -32.28 -10.07
CA GLY A 10 -15.49 -30.83 -10.31
C GLY A 10 -14.44 -30.15 -9.43
N LEU A 11 -14.50 -30.39 -8.12
CA LEU A 11 -13.54 -29.88 -7.14
C LEU A 11 -12.11 -30.33 -7.47
N HIS A 12 -11.91 -31.63 -7.75
CA HIS A 12 -10.59 -32.11 -8.16
C HIS A 12 -10.04 -31.43 -9.42
N ARG A 13 -10.88 -31.24 -10.45
CA ARG A 13 -10.44 -30.57 -11.68
C ARG A 13 -10.06 -29.12 -11.43
N TRP A 14 -10.83 -28.42 -10.59
CA TRP A 14 -10.55 -27.04 -10.23
C TRP A 14 -9.25 -26.93 -9.42
N LEU A 15 -9.08 -27.80 -8.42
CA LEU A 15 -7.86 -27.94 -7.64
C LEU A 15 -6.63 -28.09 -8.54
N PHE A 16 -6.69 -29.01 -9.51
CA PHE A 16 -5.60 -29.24 -10.45
C PHE A 16 -5.38 -28.05 -11.38
N ALA A 17 -6.44 -27.35 -11.80
CA ALA A 17 -6.30 -26.15 -12.62
C ALA A 17 -5.60 -25.01 -11.85
N CYS A 18 -6.04 -24.68 -10.63
CA CYS A 18 -5.38 -23.68 -9.78
C CYS A 18 -3.94 -24.10 -9.45
N GLY A 19 -3.72 -25.38 -9.14
CA GLY A 19 -2.38 -25.92 -8.91
C GLY A 19 -1.47 -25.78 -10.12
N ALA A 20 -1.97 -26.08 -11.32
CA ALA A 20 -1.21 -25.92 -12.56
C ALA A 20 -0.86 -24.45 -12.85
N VAL A 21 -1.80 -23.52 -12.61
CA VAL A 21 -1.56 -22.08 -12.72
C VAL A 21 -0.45 -21.64 -11.76
N LEU A 22 -0.51 -22.06 -10.49
CA LEU A 22 0.50 -21.70 -9.49
C LEU A 22 1.88 -22.27 -9.80
N VAL A 23 1.94 -23.51 -10.31
CA VAL A 23 3.19 -24.11 -10.78
C VAL A 23 3.74 -23.34 -11.97
N LEU A 24 2.90 -23.03 -12.97
CA LEU A 24 3.32 -22.27 -14.14
C LEU A 24 3.82 -20.88 -13.75
N PHE A 25 3.10 -20.17 -12.89
CA PHE A 25 3.53 -18.88 -12.35
C PHE A 25 4.89 -19.00 -11.64
N SER A 26 5.06 -20.02 -10.80
CA SER A 26 6.32 -20.25 -10.07
C SER A 26 7.52 -20.54 -10.99
N LEU A 27 7.28 -21.15 -12.15
CA LEU A 27 8.31 -21.39 -13.17
C LEU A 27 8.60 -20.15 -14.01
N LEU A 28 7.58 -19.36 -14.35
CA LEU A 28 7.71 -18.20 -15.22
C LEU A 28 8.19 -16.94 -14.48
N ARG A 29 7.96 -16.83 -13.16
CA ARG A 29 8.31 -15.63 -12.38
C ARG A 29 9.80 -15.29 -12.36
N GLU A 30 10.67 -16.23 -12.70
CA GLU A 30 12.12 -15.99 -12.84
C GLU A 30 12.46 -15.25 -14.14
N SER A 31 11.58 -15.29 -15.14
CA SER A 31 11.76 -14.56 -16.39
C SER A 31 11.14 -13.17 -16.28
N ARG A 32 12.01 -12.16 -16.12
CA ARG A 32 11.60 -10.74 -16.11
C ARG A 32 10.77 -10.36 -17.34
N ALA A 33 11.19 -10.80 -18.52
CA ALA A 33 10.47 -10.56 -19.77
C ALA A 33 9.06 -11.17 -19.77
N ALA A 34 8.89 -12.38 -19.22
CA ALA A 34 7.57 -13.01 -19.11
C ALA A 34 6.67 -12.26 -18.12
N MET A 35 7.21 -11.81 -16.99
CA MET A 35 6.47 -11.04 -15.99
C MET A 35 6.09 -9.65 -16.51
N ASN A 36 6.98 -8.97 -17.22
CA ASN A 36 6.66 -7.72 -17.92
C ASN A 36 5.56 -7.90 -18.95
N ALA A 37 5.62 -8.96 -19.76
CA ALA A 37 4.59 -9.25 -20.76
C ALA A 37 3.23 -9.54 -20.10
N LEU A 38 3.22 -10.28 -18.98
CA LEU A 38 1.99 -10.54 -18.22
C LEU A 38 1.43 -9.25 -17.60
N VAL A 39 2.28 -8.47 -16.92
CA VAL A 39 1.85 -7.27 -16.20
C VAL A 39 1.39 -6.19 -17.16
N TYR A 40 2.28 -5.71 -18.03
CA TYR A 40 2.00 -4.57 -18.89
C TYR A 40 1.15 -4.92 -20.10
N GLY A 41 1.15 -6.18 -20.53
CA GLY A 41 0.34 -6.64 -21.66
C GLY A 41 -1.06 -7.12 -21.27
N VAL A 42 -1.29 -7.55 -20.02
CA VAL A 42 -2.54 -8.21 -19.62
C VAL A 42 -3.12 -7.65 -18.33
N THR A 43 -2.39 -7.73 -17.21
CA THR A 43 -3.01 -7.48 -15.89
C THR A 43 -3.27 -6.00 -15.65
N LEU A 44 -2.30 -5.13 -15.92
CA LEU A 44 -2.45 -3.69 -15.73
C LEU A 44 -3.52 -3.08 -16.65
N PRO A 45 -3.60 -3.42 -17.96
CA PRO A 45 -4.74 -2.99 -18.79
C PRO A 45 -6.10 -3.48 -18.29
N LEU A 46 -6.17 -4.70 -17.74
CA LEU A 46 -7.39 -5.28 -17.17
C LEU A 46 -7.80 -4.54 -15.89
N GLU A 47 -6.85 -4.28 -15.01
CA GLU A 47 -7.02 -3.49 -13.79
C GLU A 47 -7.50 -2.08 -14.11
N GLN A 48 -6.92 -1.41 -15.11
CA GLN A 48 -7.35 -0.10 -15.60
C GLN A 48 -8.78 -0.11 -16.16
N LEU A 49 -9.16 -1.16 -16.87
CA LEU A 49 -10.52 -1.34 -17.36
C LEU A 49 -11.52 -1.48 -16.19
N PHE A 50 -11.20 -2.32 -15.20
CA PHE A 50 -12.06 -2.50 -14.03
C PHE A 50 -12.09 -1.25 -13.15
N GLY A 51 -10.95 -0.58 -12.97
CA GLY A 51 -10.84 0.68 -12.24
C GLY A 51 -11.77 1.73 -12.82
N ARG A 52 -11.74 1.92 -14.14
CA ARG A 52 -12.65 2.83 -14.84
C ARG A 52 -14.12 2.47 -14.67
N ALA A 53 -14.45 1.18 -14.76
CA ALA A 53 -15.82 0.72 -14.58
C ALA A 53 -16.31 0.96 -13.14
N CYS A 54 -15.46 0.71 -12.15
CA CYS A 54 -15.77 0.91 -10.75
C CYS A 54 -15.81 2.40 -10.39
N ALA A 55 -14.99 3.25 -11.00
CA ALA A 55 -14.95 4.70 -10.77
C ALA A 55 -16.31 5.39 -11.01
N ALA A 56 -17.15 4.84 -11.89
CA ALA A 56 -18.51 5.34 -12.12
C ALA A 56 -19.45 5.18 -10.90
N LEU A 57 -19.09 4.36 -9.91
CA LEU A 57 -19.85 4.14 -8.69
C LEU A 57 -19.32 5.03 -7.55
N PRO A 58 -20.19 5.71 -6.79
CA PRO A 58 -19.79 6.66 -5.74
C PRO A 58 -19.29 6.00 -4.44
N PHE A 59 -19.13 4.68 -4.43
CA PHE A 59 -18.69 3.90 -3.28
C PHE A 59 -17.62 2.89 -3.70
N SER A 60 -16.82 2.40 -2.74
CA SER A 60 -15.80 1.37 -2.97
C SER A 60 -16.43 0.02 -3.30
N VAL A 61 -16.21 -0.46 -4.53
CA VAL A 61 -16.64 -1.82 -4.92
C VAL A 61 -15.81 -2.86 -4.18
N ALA A 62 -14.52 -2.58 -3.93
CA ALA A 62 -13.65 -3.41 -3.11
C ALA A 62 -14.22 -3.65 -1.70
N GLU A 63 -14.71 -2.61 -1.01
CA GLU A 63 -15.35 -2.74 0.30
C GLU A 63 -16.60 -3.60 0.23
N LEU A 64 -17.47 -3.37 -0.77
CA LEU A 64 -18.66 -4.17 -0.98
C LEU A 64 -18.31 -5.65 -1.19
N LEU A 65 -17.28 -5.94 -1.99
CA LEU A 65 -16.81 -7.31 -2.23
C LEU A 65 -16.25 -7.94 -0.96
N TYR A 66 -15.53 -7.21 -0.11
CA TYR A 66 -15.08 -7.72 1.18
C TYR A 66 -16.25 -8.06 2.11
N VAL A 67 -17.26 -7.19 2.19
CA VAL A 67 -18.48 -7.45 2.98
C VAL A 67 -19.21 -8.68 2.46
N LEU A 68 -19.41 -8.78 1.14
CA LEU A 68 -20.06 -9.94 0.51
C LEU A 68 -19.26 -11.22 0.72
N ALA A 69 -17.93 -11.17 0.63
CA ALA A 69 -17.06 -12.30 0.90
C ALA A 69 -17.16 -12.75 2.36
N ALA A 70 -17.16 -11.84 3.33
CA ALA A 70 -17.31 -12.15 4.75
C ALA A 70 -18.67 -12.80 5.06
N VAL A 71 -19.76 -12.24 4.54
CA VAL A 71 -21.12 -12.80 4.70
C VAL A 71 -21.20 -14.18 4.05
N THR A 72 -20.68 -14.33 2.83
CA THR A 72 -20.66 -15.61 2.12
C THR A 72 -19.86 -16.67 2.88
N ALA A 73 -18.68 -16.31 3.41
CA ALA A 73 -17.85 -17.19 4.22
C ALA A 73 -18.59 -17.66 5.49
N ALA A 74 -19.28 -16.76 6.19
CA ALA A 74 -20.08 -17.11 7.37
C ALA A 74 -21.23 -18.07 7.04
N VAL A 75 -21.97 -17.81 5.96
CA VAL A 75 -23.05 -18.69 5.50
C VAL A 75 -22.51 -20.06 5.11
N LEU A 76 -21.43 -20.11 4.31
CA LEU A 76 -20.80 -21.35 3.87
C LEU A 76 -20.27 -22.15 5.07
N LEU A 77 -19.69 -21.49 6.08
CA LEU A 77 -19.24 -22.14 7.31
C LEU A 77 -20.42 -22.80 8.04
N VAL A 78 -21.54 -22.10 8.21
CA VAL A 78 -22.73 -22.66 8.86
C VAL A 78 -23.29 -23.84 8.06
N LEU A 79 -23.37 -23.74 6.73
CA LEU A 79 -23.82 -24.83 5.87
C LEU A 79 -22.88 -26.03 5.93
N MET A 80 -21.57 -25.79 5.96
CA MET A 80 -20.53 -26.80 6.06
C MET A 80 -20.63 -27.56 7.39
N VAL A 81 -20.79 -26.84 8.51
CA VAL A 81 -20.99 -27.42 9.84
C VAL A 81 -22.29 -28.25 9.86
N ARG A 82 -23.41 -27.69 9.34
CA ARG A 82 -24.67 -28.43 9.25
C ARG A 82 -24.55 -29.70 8.40
N TYR A 83 -23.84 -29.64 7.28
CA TYR A 83 -23.58 -30.79 6.42
C TYR A 83 -22.75 -31.87 7.12
N LEU A 84 -21.70 -31.48 7.85
CA LEU A 84 -20.87 -32.39 8.63
C LEU A 84 -21.66 -33.08 9.75
N VAL A 85 -22.49 -32.33 10.48
CA VAL A 85 -23.31 -32.86 11.58
C VAL A 85 -24.40 -33.81 11.07
N ARG A 86 -25.05 -33.49 9.94
CA ARG A 86 -26.14 -34.31 9.38
C ARG A 86 -25.66 -35.50 8.55
N SER A 87 -24.40 -35.53 8.13
CA SER A 87 -23.89 -36.61 7.28
C SER A 87 -23.68 -37.90 8.06
N ARG A 88 -24.32 -38.99 7.60
CA ARG A 88 -24.08 -40.35 8.11
C ARG A 88 -22.67 -40.87 7.79
N LYS A 89 -22.01 -40.33 6.76
CA LYS A 89 -20.66 -40.72 6.32
C LYS A 89 -19.66 -39.60 6.62
N LYS A 90 -19.32 -39.42 7.90
CA LYS A 90 -18.52 -38.29 8.39
C LYS A 90 -17.19 -38.10 7.63
N GLY A 91 -16.43 -39.17 7.39
CA GLY A 91 -15.14 -39.06 6.66
C GLY A 91 -15.28 -38.56 5.22
N ARG A 92 -16.33 -38.97 4.49
CA ARG A 92 -16.59 -38.47 3.13
C ARG A 92 -17.01 -37.01 3.11
N ALA A 93 -17.84 -36.61 4.08
CA ALA A 93 -18.25 -35.22 4.22
C ALA A 93 -17.07 -34.33 4.60
N ALA A 94 -16.25 -34.73 5.58
CA ALA A 94 -15.04 -34.02 5.98
C ALA A 94 -14.06 -33.82 4.82
N TYR A 95 -13.83 -34.87 4.02
CA TYR A 95 -12.99 -34.76 2.82
C TYR A 95 -13.52 -33.74 1.82
N ARG A 96 -14.83 -33.76 1.51
CA ARG A 96 -15.43 -32.81 0.57
C ARG A 96 -15.33 -31.37 1.07
N CYS A 97 -15.56 -31.15 2.36
CA CYS A 97 -15.39 -29.85 3.00
C CYS A 97 -13.94 -29.37 2.92
N ALA A 98 -12.97 -30.24 3.28
CA ALA A 98 -11.55 -29.92 3.21
C ALA A 98 -11.11 -29.61 1.77
N LEU A 99 -11.58 -30.40 0.80
CA LEU A 99 -11.30 -30.18 -0.62
C LEU A 99 -11.86 -28.84 -1.11
N PHE A 100 -13.10 -28.50 -0.73
CA PHE A 100 -13.69 -27.21 -1.07
C PHE A 100 -12.93 -26.02 -0.46
N VAL A 101 -12.55 -26.11 0.82
CA VAL A 101 -11.74 -25.07 1.48
C VAL A 101 -10.39 -24.92 0.78
N LEU A 102 -9.75 -26.04 0.42
CA LEU A 102 -8.49 -26.03 -0.32
C LEU A 102 -8.65 -25.42 -1.72
N ASP A 103 -9.74 -25.73 -2.43
CA ASP A 103 -10.05 -25.12 -3.73
C ASP A 103 -10.20 -23.60 -3.62
N VAL A 104 -10.97 -23.12 -2.63
CA VAL A 104 -11.13 -21.67 -2.40
C VAL A 104 -9.78 -21.03 -2.10
N PHE A 105 -8.98 -21.64 -1.21
CA PHE A 105 -7.65 -21.14 -0.88
C PHE A 105 -6.73 -21.07 -2.12
N LEU A 106 -6.62 -22.15 -2.90
CA LEU A 106 -5.79 -22.15 -4.12
C LEU A 106 -6.32 -21.20 -5.19
N THR A 107 -7.64 -20.98 -5.26
CA THR A 107 -8.23 -19.99 -6.18
C THR A 107 -7.75 -18.59 -5.82
N VAL A 108 -7.79 -18.22 -4.53
CA VAL A 108 -7.31 -16.92 -4.06
C VAL A 108 -5.80 -16.78 -4.31
N CYS A 109 -5.01 -17.81 -4.03
CA CYS A 109 -3.56 -17.78 -4.31
C CYS A 109 -3.27 -17.63 -5.81
N ALA A 110 -3.97 -18.36 -6.68
CA ALA A 110 -3.77 -18.30 -8.13
C ALA A 110 -4.19 -16.93 -8.68
N ALA A 111 -5.34 -16.42 -8.24
CA ALA A 111 -5.82 -15.10 -8.63
C ALA A 111 -4.88 -13.99 -8.15
N PHE A 112 -4.43 -14.03 -6.89
CA PHE A 112 -3.44 -13.09 -6.39
C PHE A 112 -2.13 -13.15 -7.18
N SER A 113 -1.61 -14.37 -7.44
CA SER A 113 -0.36 -14.55 -8.19
C SER A 113 -0.43 -13.93 -9.59
N LEU A 114 -1.55 -14.14 -10.29
CA LEU A 114 -1.75 -13.62 -11.64
C LEU A 114 -2.05 -12.13 -11.68
N LEU A 115 -2.91 -11.63 -10.79
CA LEU A 115 -3.37 -10.24 -10.85
C LEU A 115 -2.36 -9.27 -10.23
N TRP A 116 -1.78 -9.62 -9.07
CA TRP A 116 -0.89 -8.71 -8.34
C TRP A 116 0.51 -9.25 -8.10
N GLY A 117 0.63 -10.54 -7.83
CA GLY A 117 1.90 -11.20 -7.50
C GLY A 117 2.95 -11.05 -8.59
N ALA A 118 2.54 -10.99 -9.86
CA ALA A 118 3.41 -10.74 -11.00
C ALA A 118 4.13 -9.37 -10.93
N ASN A 119 3.51 -8.34 -10.35
CA ASN A 119 4.12 -7.00 -10.21
C ASN A 119 5.39 -7.01 -9.36
N TYR A 120 5.56 -7.96 -8.42
CA TYR A 120 6.79 -8.10 -7.64
C TYR A 120 7.98 -8.66 -8.44
N TYR A 121 7.73 -9.21 -9.63
CA TYR A 121 8.74 -9.83 -10.48
C TYR A 121 8.90 -9.11 -11.82
N ALA A 122 7.95 -8.24 -12.20
CA ALA A 122 8.09 -7.31 -13.32
C ALA A 122 9.04 -6.15 -12.96
N ASP A 123 9.42 -5.34 -13.96
CA ASP A 123 10.22 -4.13 -13.77
C ASP A 123 9.49 -3.15 -12.86
N ASP A 124 10.13 -2.73 -11.78
CA ASP A 124 9.53 -1.81 -10.82
C ASP A 124 9.83 -0.33 -11.18
N PHE A 125 9.54 0.59 -10.26
CA PHE A 125 9.81 2.01 -10.50
C PHE A 125 11.31 2.28 -10.70
N CYS A 126 12.18 1.64 -9.92
CA CYS A 126 13.62 1.82 -9.98
C CYS A 126 14.19 1.28 -11.29
N ASP A 127 13.74 0.09 -11.73
CA ASP A 127 14.15 -0.50 -13.01
C ASP A 127 13.84 0.42 -14.20
N LYS A 128 12.67 1.10 -14.16
CA LYS A 128 12.21 1.96 -15.25
C LYS A 128 12.75 3.38 -15.21
N SER A 129 12.95 3.94 -14.02
CA SER A 129 13.46 5.30 -13.83
C SER A 129 14.99 5.38 -13.89
N GLY A 130 15.68 4.27 -13.65
CA GLY A 130 17.13 4.25 -13.43
C GLY A 130 17.55 4.77 -12.05
N LEU A 131 16.60 5.15 -11.20
CA LEU A 131 16.86 5.45 -9.79
C LEU A 131 17.06 4.14 -9.01
N SER A 132 17.94 4.16 -8.02
CA SER A 132 18.16 2.99 -7.16
C SER A 132 18.44 3.42 -5.74
N PRO A 133 17.87 2.74 -4.71
CA PRO A 133 18.28 2.95 -3.33
C PRO A 133 19.77 2.66 -3.19
N ALA A 134 20.53 3.64 -2.67
CA ALA A 134 21.97 3.51 -2.44
C ALA A 134 22.30 3.86 -0.98
N PRO A 135 23.40 3.31 -0.42
CA PRO A 135 23.88 3.72 0.90
C PRO A 135 24.06 5.24 0.98
N VAL A 136 23.53 5.84 2.04
CA VAL A 136 23.46 7.28 2.28
C VAL A 136 24.54 7.70 3.26
N ALA A 137 25.25 8.80 2.97
CA ALA A 137 26.16 9.40 3.93
C ALA A 137 25.37 10.14 5.03
N TYR A 138 25.87 10.11 6.26
CA TYR A 138 25.24 10.77 7.40
C TYR A 138 24.96 12.27 7.14
N GLU A 139 25.91 12.98 6.53
CA GLU A 139 25.77 14.41 6.24
C GLU A 139 24.62 14.68 5.25
N ASP A 140 24.43 13.83 4.25
CA ASP A 140 23.32 13.94 3.30
C ASP A 140 21.99 13.64 3.99
N LEU A 141 21.93 12.62 4.86
CA LEU A 141 20.75 12.35 5.68
C LEU A 141 20.37 13.56 6.53
N LEU A 142 21.33 14.16 7.22
CA LEU A 142 21.09 15.34 8.06
C LEU A 142 20.67 16.55 7.22
N HIS A 143 21.35 16.80 6.09
CA HIS A 143 21.05 17.89 5.18
C HIS A 143 19.63 17.79 4.63
N VAL A 144 19.26 16.63 4.07
CA VAL A 144 17.95 16.39 3.49
C VAL A 144 16.86 16.40 4.58
N THR A 145 17.13 15.88 5.78
CA THR A 145 16.17 15.97 6.89
C THR A 145 15.89 17.41 7.29
N ARG A 146 16.93 18.27 7.39
CA ARG A 146 16.78 19.71 7.65
C ARG A 146 16.02 20.42 6.51
N TYR A 147 16.33 20.08 5.26
CA TYR A 147 15.62 20.61 4.10
C TYR A 147 14.12 20.28 4.15
N PHE A 148 13.77 19.02 4.41
CA PHE A 148 12.38 18.60 4.56
C PHE A 148 11.68 19.28 5.75
N ALA A 149 12.37 19.43 6.89
CA ALA A 149 11.82 20.15 8.04
C ALA A 149 11.52 21.63 7.70
N ASN A 150 12.41 22.30 6.98
CA ASN A 150 12.20 23.67 6.52
C ASN A 150 11.02 23.78 5.54
N ARG A 151 10.98 22.92 4.51
CA ARG A 151 9.88 22.92 3.53
C ARG A 151 8.54 22.59 4.16
N LEU A 152 8.51 21.64 5.10
CA LEU A 152 7.33 21.33 5.90
C LEU A 152 6.85 22.53 6.73
N SER A 153 7.78 23.27 7.33
CA SER A 153 7.47 24.48 8.09
C SER A 153 6.83 25.57 7.23
N LEU A 154 7.34 25.75 6.00
CA LEU A 154 6.76 26.69 5.04
C LEU A 154 5.37 26.24 4.54
N ALA A 155 5.22 24.96 4.20
CA ALA A 155 3.94 24.40 3.75
C ALA A 155 2.86 24.43 4.85
N SER A 156 3.26 24.32 6.13
CA SER A 156 2.37 24.44 7.28
C SER A 156 1.60 25.76 7.33
N GLY A 157 2.18 26.84 6.79
CA GLY A 157 1.54 28.16 6.73
C GLY A 157 0.52 28.32 5.60
N GLN A 158 0.37 27.31 4.73
CA GLN A 158 -0.49 27.37 3.54
C GLN A 158 -1.74 26.48 3.66
N VAL A 159 -1.84 25.67 4.70
CA VAL A 159 -2.95 24.73 4.92
C VAL A 159 -3.96 25.30 5.91
N ALA A 160 -5.22 24.88 5.76
CA ALA A 160 -6.28 25.22 6.70
C ALA A 160 -6.01 24.57 8.08
N ARG A 161 -6.24 25.36 9.14
CA ARG A 161 -6.06 24.96 10.53
C ARG A 161 -7.36 25.13 11.33
N ASP A 162 -7.62 24.24 12.27
CA ASP A 162 -8.73 24.38 13.22
C ASP A 162 -8.37 25.30 14.41
N GLU A 163 -9.30 25.45 15.35
CA GLU A 163 -9.12 26.25 16.58
C GLU A 163 -7.97 25.76 17.49
N ASN A 164 -7.52 24.51 17.31
CA ASN A 164 -6.42 23.91 18.06
C ASN A 164 -5.09 23.93 17.29
N GLY A 165 -5.07 24.55 16.10
CA GLY A 165 -3.91 24.59 15.21
C GLY A 165 -3.63 23.26 14.48
N LEU A 166 -4.59 22.33 14.47
CA LEU A 166 -4.47 21.06 13.75
C LEU A 166 -4.86 21.23 12.29
N PHE A 167 -4.28 20.40 11.43
CA PHE A 167 -4.66 20.33 10.02
C PHE A 167 -6.16 20.04 9.87
N ALA A 168 -6.85 20.88 9.09
CA ALA A 168 -8.31 20.89 9.01
C ALA A 168 -8.88 20.97 7.59
N ALA A 169 -8.09 20.61 6.58
CA ALA A 169 -8.59 20.58 5.20
C ALA A 169 -9.70 19.55 5.03
N ASP A 170 -10.62 19.85 4.12
CA ASP A 170 -11.74 18.97 3.81
C ASP A 170 -11.25 17.70 3.09
N ARG A 171 -11.77 16.54 3.50
CA ARG A 171 -11.30 15.26 2.96
C ARG A 171 -11.79 15.05 1.54
N GLN A 172 -12.98 15.54 1.21
CA GLN A 172 -13.55 15.42 -0.12
C GLN A 172 -12.81 16.31 -1.12
N GLU A 173 -12.34 17.49 -0.69
CA GLU A 173 -11.41 18.31 -1.48
C GLU A 173 -10.10 17.56 -1.77
N ILE A 174 -9.51 16.90 -0.76
CA ILE A 174 -8.30 16.08 -0.94
C ILE A 174 -8.54 14.95 -1.96
N LEU A 175 -9.67 14.24 -1.86
CA LEU A 175 -10.01 13.17 -2.80
C LEU A 175 -10.25 13.70 -4.22
N ALA A 176 -10.87 14.87 -4.36
CA ALA A 176 -11.18 15.47 -5.65
C ALA A 176 -9.94 15.89 -6.44
N TYR A 177 -8.85 16.27 -5.76
CA TYR A 177 -7.58 16.63 -6.41
C TYR A 177 -6.73 15.41 -6.82
N ALA A 178 -6.97 14.24 -6.20
CA ALA A 178 -6.08 13.08 -6.29
C ALA A 178 -5.73 12.66 -7.73
N ASP A 179 -6.68 12.75 -8.65
CA ASP A 179 -6.51 12.32 -10.05
C ASP A 179 -5.53 13.18 -10.86
N SER A 180 -5.09 14.33 -10.33
CA SER A 180 -4.13 15.22 -10.99
C SER A 180 -2.75 15.25 -10.32
N VAL A 181 -2.58 14.54 -9.19
CA VAL A 181 -1.35 14.66 -8.38
C VAL A 181 -0.09 14.22 -9.13
N TYR A 182 -0.22 13.24 -10.04
CA TYR A 182 0.90 12.69 -10.80
C TYR A 182 1.24 13.46 -12.07
N ASP A 183 0.41 14.41 -12.52
CA ASP A 183 0.63 15.17 -13.75
C ASP A 183 2.00 15.85 -13.77
N CYS A 184 2.45 16.31 -12.61
CA CYS A 184 3.76 16.95 -12.41
C CYS A 184 4.97 16.00 -12.63
N LEU A 185 4.76 14.69 -12.74
CA LEU A 185 5.82 13.69 -12.89
C LEU A 185 5.92 13.11 -14.30
N TYR A 186 4.94 13.35 -15.19
CA TYR A 186 4.89 12.70 -16.51
C TYR A 186 6.01 13.12 -17.46
N GLU A 187 6.53 14.36 -17.34
CA GLU A 187 7.68 14.79 -18.15
C GLU A 187 8.95 14.03 -17.78
N GLU A 188 9.20 13.80 -16.50
CA GLU A 188 10.40 13.10 -16.01
C GLU A 188 10.25 11.57 -16.07
N PHE A 189 9.06 11.06 -15.78
CA PHE A 189 8.73 9.63 -15.77
C PHE A 189 7.51 9.32 -16.63
N PRO A 190 7.63 9.34 -17.97
CA PRO A 190 6.48 9.14 -18.87
C PRO A 190 5.76 7.80 -18.70
N PHE A 191 6.43 6.78 -18.15
CA PHE A 191 5.81 5.48 -17.88
C PHE A 191 4.81 5.50 -16.72
N LEU A 192 4.73 6.61 -15.97
CA LEU A 192 3.71 6.84 -14.95
C LEU A 192 2.42 7.43 -15.52
N ASP A 193 2.42 7.89 -16.78
CA ASP A 193 1.24 8.43 -17.44
C ASP A 193 0.27 7.30 -17.79
N LEU A 194 -0.68 7.09 -16.88
CA LEU A 194 -1.77 6.13 -16.97
C LEU A 194 -3.04 6.83 -16.50
N PRO A 195 -4.23 6.45 -17.02
CA PRO A 195 -5.48 7.03 -16.55
C PRO A 195 -5.65 6.86 -15.04
N ASP A 196 -5.77 7.98 -14.33
CA ASP A 196 -6.09 8.00 -12.91
C ASP A 196 -7.58 7.71 -12.67
N HIS A 197 -7.84 7.03 -11.55
CA HIS A 197 -9.19 6.92 -11.01
C HIS A 197 -9.17 7.27 -9.52
N ALA A 198 -10.01 8.23 -9.14
CA ALA A 198 -10.02 8.82 -7.81
C ALA A 198 -10.05 7.74 -6.71
N PRO A 199 -9.15 7.84 -5.71
CA PRO A 199 -9.22 6.98 -4.55
C PRO A 199 -10.57 7.11 -3.86
N LYS A 200 -11.09 5.98 -3.37
CA LYS A 200 -12.39 5.92 -2.73
C LYS A 200 -12.25 5.80 -1.22
N GLY A 201 -12.98 6.67 -0.52
CA GLY A 201 -13.11 6.57 0.93
C GLY A 201 -13.85 5.31 1.35
N ILE A 202 -13.26 4.55 2.27
CA ILE A 202 -13.87 3.34 2.83
C ILE A 202 -14.86 3.72 3.93
N PHE A 203 -16.08 3.17 3.89
CA PHE A 203 -17.10 3.44 4.88
C PHE A 203 -16.72 2.87 6.26
N CYS A 204 -16.21 1.64 6.29
CA CYS A 204 -15.74 0.95 7.49
C CYS A 204 -14.30 1.33 7.89
N SER A 205 -13.93 2.60 7.74
CA SER A 205 -12.56 3.09 7.95
C SER A 205 -11.96 2.76 9.33
N LYS A 206 -12.78 2.72 10.39
CA LYS A 206 -12.32 2.30 11.73
C LYS A 206 -11.81 0.85 11.78
N ILE A 207 -12.36 -0.03 10.95
CA ILE A 207 -11.86 -1.41 10.83
C ILE A 207 -10.49 -1.40 10.17
N MET A 208 -10.28 -0.57 9.14
CA MET A 208 -8.95 -0.39 8.54
C MET A 208 -7.94 0.15 9.55
N SER A 209 -8.32 1.16 10.35
CA SER A 209 -7.45 1.68 11.42
C SER A 209 -7.13 0.61 12.45
N ALA A 210 -8.14 -0.17 12.83
CA ALA A 210 -7.96 -1.33 13.72
C ALA A 210 -7.19 -2.47 13.08
N MET A 211 -6.89 -2.44 11.77
CA MET A 211 -5.95 -3.34 11.06
C MET A 211 -4.60 -2.66 10.75
N ASN A 212 -4.43 -1.41 11.17
CA ASN A 212 -3.26 -0.57 10.89
C ASN A 212 -3.04 -0.31 9.39
N PHE A 213 -4.14 -0.10 8.65
CA PHE A 213 -4.14 0.30 7.24
C PHE A 213 -4.62 1.75 7.06
N THR A 214 -3.85 2.53 6.33
CA THR A 214 -4.18 3.89 5.87
C THR A 214 -4.83 3.87 4.49
N GLY A 215 -4.49 2.90 3.65
CA GLY A 215 -5.08 2.66 2.35
C GLY A 215 -4.82 1.24 1.87
N PHE A 216 -5.41 0.87 0.74
CA PHE A 216 -5.02 -0.28 -0.05
C PHE A 216 -5.52 -0.17 -1.49
N TYR A 217 -4.72 -0.69 -2.41
CA TYR A 217 -5.14 -0.96 -3.77
C TYR A 217 -5.78 -2.34 -3.88
N PHE A 218 -6.88 -2.46 -4.62
CA PHE A 218 -7.56 -3.74 -4.84
C PHE A 218 -7.46 -4.21 -6.31
N PRO A 219 -6.53 -5.12 -6.64
CA PRO A 219 -6.26 -5.58 -8.01
C PRO A 219 -7.49 -6.16 -8.74
N PHE A 220 -8.46 -6.69 -8.01
CA PHE A 220 -9.67 -7.26 -8.61
C PHE A 220 -10.66 -6.21 -9.13
N THR A 221 -10.64 -5.00 -8.58
CA THR A 221 -11.51 -3.90 -9.02
C THR A 221 -10.74 -2.75 -9.64
N GLY A 222 -9.41 -2.72 -9.53
CA GLY A 222 -8.56 -1.62 -9.97
C GLY A 222 -8.71 -0.35 -9.12
N GLU A 223 -9.35 -0.44 -7.95
CA GLU A 223 -9.64 0.72 -7.09
C GLU A 223 -8.55 0.93 -6.05
N SER A 224 -8.13 2.19 -5.92
CA SER A 224 -7.40 2.69 -4.76
C SER A 224 -8.40 3.07 -3.66
N ASN A 225 -8.16 2.60 -2.43
CA ASN A 225 -9.07 2.79 -1.31
C ASN A 225 -8.36 3.41 -0.13
N VAL A 226 -8.98 4.37 0.54
CA VAL A 226 -8.34 5.14 1.62
C VAL A 226 -9.17 5.19 2.89
N ASN A 227 -8.46 5.24 4.01
CA ASN A 227 -9.01 5.33 5.36
C ASN A 227 -9.39 6.78 5.70
N MET A 228 -10.70 7.02 5.78
CA MET A 228 -11.30 8.31 6.08
C MET A 228 -11.40 8.62 7.59
N ASP A 229 -11.04 7.68 8.46
CA ASP A 229 -11.02 7.88 9.93
C ASP A 229 -9.65 8.37 10.41
N SER A 230 -8.57 8.00 9.71
CA SER A 230 -7.20 8.41 10.06
C SER A 230 -6.98 9.93 9.96
N PRO A 231 -6.07 10.53 10.73
CA PRO A 231 -5.83 11.98 10.72
C PRO A 231 -5.56 12.54 9.31
N ALA A 232 -6.24 13.63 8.95
CA ALA A 232 -6.35 14.09 7.56
C ALA A 232 -5.05 14.60 6.93
N MET A 233 -4.06 15.04 7.73
CA MET A 233 -2.80 15.59 7.23
C MET A 233 -1.94 14.61 6.41
N LEU A 234 -2.20 13.30 6.49
CA LEU A 234 -1.54 12.28 5.69
C LEU A 234 -2.49 11.64 4.64
N LEU A 235 -3.73 12.11 4.55
CA LEU A 235 -4.70 11.54 3.60
C LEU A 235 -4.26 11.79 2.15
N ALA A 236 -3.76 13.00 1.84
CA ALA A 236 -3.32 13.35 0.49
C ALA A 236 -2.11 12.50 0.04
N SER A 237 -1.11 12.32 0.91
CA SER A 237 0.02 11.44 0.60
C SER A 237 -0.36 9.97 0.55
N THR A 238 -1.36 9.55 1.33
CA THR A 238 -1.97 8.20 1.19
C THR A 238 -2.66 8.05 -0.16
N CYS A 239 -3.39 9.05 -0.65
CA CYS A 239 -4.01 9.02 -1.99
C CYS A 239 -2.95 8.86 -3.07
N ALA A 240 -1.88 9.67 -3.03
CA ALA A 240 -0.77 9.57 -3.98
C ALA A 240 -0.04 8.21 -3.91
N HIS A 241 0.08 7.62 -2.71
CA HIS A 241 0.63 6.29 -2.50
C HIS A 241 -0.23 5.21 -3.19
N GLU A 242 -1.53 5.20 -2.95
CA GLU A 242 -2.42 4.19 -3.55
C GLU A 242 -2.55 4.37 -5.07
N LEU A 243 -2.39 5.58 -5.58
CA LEU A 243 -2.30 5.85 -7.03
C LEU A 243 -0.98 5.35 -7.65
N ALA A 244 0.10 5.20 -6.86
CA ALA A 244 1.30 4.51 -7.32
C ALA A 244 1.03 3.02 -7.57
N HIS A 245 0.27 2.37 -6.67
CA HIS A 245 -0.15 0.99 -6.85
C HIS A 245 -1.05 0.80 -8.08
N GLN A 246 -1.93 1.76 -8.37
CA GLN A 246 -2.75 1.76 -9.59
C GLN A 246 -1.92 1.82 -10.89
N ARG A 247 -0.66 2.26 -10.81
CA ARG A 247 0.33 2.26 -11.89
C ARG A 247 1.18 0.98 -11.93
N GLY A 248 0.81 -0.04 -11.15
CA GLY A 248 1.47 -1.35 -11.11
C GLY A 248 2.76 -1.37 -10.28
N ILE A 249 3.02 -0.34 -9.46
CA ILE A 249 4.17 -0.35 -8.55
C ILE A 249 3.80 -1.18 -7.32
N ALA A 250 4.42 -2.35 -7.13
CA ALA A 250 4.11 -3.22 -5.99
C ALA A 250 4.89 -2.91 -4.71
N SER A 251 5.99 -2.17 -4.82
CA SER A 251 6.88 -1.87 -3.70
C SER A 251 6.37 -0.70 -2.87
N GLU A 252 5.92 -0.98 -1.65
CA GLU A 252 5.50 0.02 -0.65
C GLU A 252 6.52 1.16 -0.48
N GLN A 253 7.81 0.85 -0.55
CA GLN A 253 8.88 1.84 -0.39
C GLN A 253 8.96 2.79 -1.59
N GLN A 254 8.76 2.27 -2.81
CA GLN A 254 8.70 3.08 -4.02
C GLN A 254 7.39 3.87 -4.09
N CYS A 255 6.27 3.30 -3.65
CA CYS A 255 5.00 4.01 -3.52
C CYS A 255 5.11 5.18 -2.53
N ASN A 256 5.78 5.00 -1.39
CA ASN A 256 6.05 6.09 -0.45
C ASN A 256 6.95 7.18 -1.06
N PHE A 257 8.00 6.78 -1.80
CA PHE A 257 8.85 7.74 -2.51
C PHE A 257 8.07 8.55 -3.55
N LEU A 258 7.29 7.87 -4.40
CA LEU A 258 6.45 8.49 -5.42
C LEU A 258 5.37 9.39 -4.80
N ALA A 259 4.77 8.97 -3.70
CA ALA A 259 3.81 9.78 -2.95
C ALA A 259 4.45 11.09 -2.47
N VAL A 260 5.63 11.03 -1.86
CA VAL A 260 6.37 12.24 -1.46
C VAL A 260 6.66 13.10 -2.69
N LEU A 261 7.24 12.51 -3.74
CA LEU A 261 7.66 13.24 -4.94
C LEU A 261 6.50 13.97 -5.62
N ALA A 262 5.39 13.26 -5.90
CA ALA A 262 4.19 13.81 -6.51
C ALA A 262 3.58 14.91 -5.63
N CYS A 263 3.39 14.63 -4.34
CA CYS A 263 2.83 15.59 -3.39
C CYS A 263 3.68 16.86 -3.26
N THR A 264 5.01 16.78 -3.30
CA THR A 264 5.87 17.97 -3.14
C THR A 264 6.01 18.82 -4.41
N ARG A 265 5.48 18.34 -5.54
CA ARG A 265 5.63 18.95 -6.87
C ARG A 265 4.32 19.34 -7.55
N CYS A 266 3.18 18.82 -7.09
CA CYS A 266 1.87 19.21 -7.61
C CYS A 266 1.54 20.68 -7.26
N ASP A 267 0.35 21.19 -7.59
CA ASP A 267 -0.03 22.60 -7.33
C ASP A 267 -1.14 22.72 -6.26
N ASP A 268 -1.12 21.86 -5.25
CA ASP A 268 -2.11 21.84 -4.15
C ASP A 268 -1.44 21.90 -2.78
N ALA A 269 -1.91 22.82 -1.94
CA ALA A 269 -1.32 23.09 -0.62
C ALA A 269 -1.47 21.92 0.37
N ASN A 270 -2.58 21.19 0.30
CA ASN A 270 -2.82 20.04 1.19
C ASN A 270 -1.90 18.88 0.81
N TYR A 271 -1.73 18.63 -0.48
CA TYR A 271 -0.79 17.64 -0.99
C TYR A 271 0.66 18.04 -0.67
N HIS A 272 1.05 19.29 -0.89
CA HIS A 272 2.38 19.81 -0.51
C HIS A 272 2.70 19.50 0.94
N TYR A 273 1.82 19.91 1.85
CA TYR A 273 2.02 19.68 3.27
C TYR A 273 2.12 18.19 3.60
N ALA A 274 1.22 17.36 3.07
CA ALA A 274 1.23 15.92 3.32
C ALA A 274 2.48 15.22 2.78
N GLY A 275 3.00 15.64 1.62
CA GLY A 275 4.23 15.14 1.02
C GLY A 275 5.47 15.46 1.86
N TRP A 276 5.64 16.73 2.23
CA TRP A 276 6.72 17.16 3.12
C TRP A 276 6.63 16.48 4.48
N LEU A 277 5.44 16.30 5.03
CA LEU A 277 5.20 15.65 6.32
C LEU A 277 5.57 14.15 6.25
N LEU A 278 5.13 13.44 5.22
CA LEU A 278 5.45 12.01 5.03
C LEU A 278 6.96 11.82 4.86
N GLY A 279 7.59 12.60 3.99
CA GLY A 279 9.04 12.55 3.77
C GLY A 279 9.82 12.86 5.05
N TYR A 280 9.43 13.91 5.77
CA TYR A 280 10.01 14.26 7.07
C TYR A 280 9.87 13.10 8.08
N ILE A 281 8.72 12.44 8.17
CA ILE A 281 8.53 11.29 9.09
C ILE A 281 9.53 10.18 8.78
N HIS A 282 9.74 9.82 7.51
CA HIS A 282 10.71 8.79 7.12
C HIS A 282 12.15 9.20 7.47
N LEU A 283 12.56 10.40 7.05
CA LEU A 283 13.89 10.96 7.26
C LEU A 283 14.20 11.17 8.75
N SER A 284 13.28 11.77 9.49
CA SER A 284 13.38 12.03 10.93
C SER A 284 13.48 10.72 11.73
N ASN A 285 12.72 9.68 11.36
CA ASN A 285 12.84 8.37 12.02
C ASN A 285 14.19 7.69 11.75
N ALA A 286 14.77 7.87 10.55
CA ALA A 286 16.12 7.40 10.24
C ALA A 286 17.17 8.17 11.03
N LEU A 287 17.08 9.51 11.04
CA LEU A 287 17.98 10.37 11.80
C LEU A 287 17.92 10.05 13.30
N TYR A 288 16.73 9.84 13.89
CA TYR A 288 16.60 9.45 15.30
C TYR A 288 17.36 8.15 15.65
N ARG A 289 17.44 7.19 14.72
CA ARG A 289 18.22 5.96 14.91
C ARG A 289 19.72 6.19 14.78
N ALA A 290 20.13 7.13 13.93
CA ALA A 290 21.53 7.45 13.66
C ALA A 290 22.14 8.38 14.71
N ASP A 291 21.46 9.51 14.98
CA ASP A 291 21.88 10.57 15.88
C ASP A 291 20.65 11.22 16.54
N ARG A 292 20.49 10.97 17.85
CA ARG A 292 19.36 11.50 18.63
C ARG A 292 19.50 12.99 18.94
N GLU A 293 20.71 13.51 19.04
CA GLU A 293 20.94 14.93 19.34
C GLU A 293 20.61 15.78 18.10
N ALA A 294 21.14 15.38 16.94
CA ALA A 294 20.81 16.02 15.67
C ALA A 294 19.32 15.91 15.34
N TRP A 295 18.70 14.75 15.59
CA TRP A 295 17.25 14.58 15.46
C TRP A 295 16.46 15.57 16.33
N GLN A 296 16.86 15.73 17.60
CA GLN A 296 16.19 16.63 18.53
C GLN A 296 16.30 18.08 18.06
N GLU A 297 17.48 18.50 17.59
CA GLU A 297 17.70 19.83 17.02
C GLU A 297 16.77 20.11 15.83
N VAL A 298 16.71 19.18 14.87
CA VAL A 298 15.83 19.33 13.69
C VAL A 298 14.36 19.34 14.10
N ARG A 299 13.98 18.47 15.03
CA ARG A 299 12.61 18.43 15.56
C ARG A 299 12.21 19.74 16.24
N ASP A 300 13.08 20.33 17.03
CA ASP A 300 12.81 21.55 17.78
C ASP A 300 12.75 22.80 16.88
N SER A 301 13.25 22.70 15.64
CA SER A 301 13.09 23.75 14.62
C SER A 301 11.69 23.82 14.00
N LEU A 302 10.84 22.79 14.19
CA LEU A 302 9.51 22.74 13.60
C LEU A 302 8.50 23.67 14.30
N PRO A 303 7.56 24.28 13.56
CA PRO A 303 6.45 25.03 14.13
C PRO A 303 5.58 24.19 15.09
N ALA A 304 4.93 24.86 16.05
CA ALA A 304 4.10 24.22 17.06
C ALA A 304 2.93 23.43 16.44
N GLU A 305 2.39 23.91 15.32
CA GLU A 305 1.30 23.33 14.54
C GLU A 305 1.72 21.98 13.92
N VAL A 306 2.91 21.92 13.31
CA VAL A 306 3.47 20.67 12.77
C VAL A 306 3.69 19.66 13.89
N LEU A 307 4.23 20.11 15.03
CA LEU A 307 4.40 19.26 16.20
C LEU A 307 3.06 18.78 16.76
N ALA A 308 1.99 19.59 16.67
CA ALA A 308 0.64 19.22 17.08
C ALA A 308 0.05 18.13 16.18
N ASP A 309 0.19 18.24 14.85
CA ASP A 309 -0.23 17.20 13.91
C ASP A 309 0.51 15.88 14.16
N LEU A 310 1.84 15.92 14.34
CA LEU A 310 2.63 14.73 14.65
C LEU A 310 2.17 14.05 15.95
N ARG A 311 1.83 14.84 16.98
CA ARG A 311 1.27 14.31 18.24
C ARG A 311 -0.12 13.73 18.02
N CYS A 312 -0.99 14.41 17.27
CA CYS A 312 -2.33 13.94 16.92
C CYS A 312 -2.26 12.59 16.19
N ASN A 313 -1.37 12.45 15.21
CA ASN A 313 -1.11 11.20 14.50
C ASN A 313 -0.70 10.07 15.47
N SER A 314 0.31 10.33 16.29
CA SER A 314 0.84 9.34 17.23
C SER A 314 -0.20 8.90 18.25
N ALA A 315 -1.00 9.85 18.76
CA ALA A 315 -2.09 9.58 19.69
C ALA A 315 -3.17 8.70 19.06
N TYR A 316 -3.63 9.05 17.84
CA TYR A 316 -4.60 8.26 17.09
C TYR A 316 -4.15 6.80 16.93
N TRP A 317 -2.94 6.56 16.43
CA TRP A 317 -2.42 5.21 16.21
C TRP A 317 -2.06 4.46 17.52
N SER A 318 -1.83 5.17 18.62
CA SER A 318 -1.59 4.54 19.93
C SER A 318 -2.79 3.72 20.42
N HIS A 319 -4.01 4.12 20.06
CA HIS A 319 -5.23 3.38 20.40
C HIS A 319 -5.31 2.01 19.71
N TYR A 320 -4.68 1.86 18.55
CA TYR A 320 -4.74 0.64 17.75
C TYR A 320 -3.54 -0.30 17.95
N ARG A 321 -2.42 0.19 18.53
CA ARG A 321 -1.20 -0.62 18.78
C ARG A 321 -1.44 -1.93 19.55
N GLY A 322 -2.44 -2.00 20.42
CA GLY A 322 -2.79 -3.21 21.16
C GLY A 322 -3.64 -4.24 20.39
N LEU A 323 -4.33 -3.82 19.32
CA LEU A 323 -5.26 -4.66 18.56
C LEU A 323 -4.58 -5.40 17.40
N THR A 324 -3.47 -4.87 16.87
CA THR A 324 -2.84 -5.31 15.61
C THR A 324 -1.38 -5.75 15.68
N ALA A 325 -0.79 -5.88 16.87
CA ALA A 325 0.63 -6.20 17.06
C ALA A 325 1.15 -7.52 16.41
N ARG A 326 0.38 -8.19 15.54
CA ARG A 326 0.80 -9.41 14.82
C ARG A 326 0.60 -9.41 13.30
N PHE A 327 -0.13 -8.47 12.70
CA PHE A 327 -0.48 -8.59 11.26
C PHE A 327 0.28 -7.65 10.32
N THR A 328 0.80 -6.52 10.79
CA THR A 328 1.37 -5.49 9.88
C THR A 328 2.87 -5.24 10.09
N GLN A 329 3.46 -5.83 11.14
CA GLN A 329 4.87 -5.62 11.48
C GLN A 329 5.84 -6.42 10.58
N SER A 330 5.34 -7.28 9.68
CA SER A 330 6.20 -8.09 8.79
C SER A 330 6.56 -7.43 7.46
N LEU A 331 6.03 -6.25 7.14
CA LEU A 331 6.30 -5.55 5.86
C LEU A 331 7.37 -4.44 5.96
N ASN A 332 7.83 -4.08 7.17
CA ASN A 332 8.80 -2.98 7.36
C ASN A 332 10.21 -3.42 7.78
N ASP A 333 10.43 -4.70 8.11
CA ASP A 333 11.74 -5.18 8.58
C ASP A 333 12.45 -6.03 7.53
N LYS A 334 12.94 -5.40 6.45
CA LYS A 334 14.04 -5.98 5.68
C LYS A 334 15.09 -4.93 5.32
N MET A 335 16.24 -5.12 5.98
CA MET A 335 17.59 -4.66 5.67
C MET A 335 17.96 -3.23 6.07
N ILE A 336 18.19 -3.01 7.37
CA ILE A 336 19.31 -2.15 7.77
C ILE A 336 20.57 -3.00 7.59
N ARG A 337 21.37 -2.71 6.56
CA ARG A 337 22.74 -3.22 6.44
C ARG A 337 23.68 -2.12 6.88
N SER A 338 24.30 -2.30 8.05
CA SER A 338 25.40 -1.46 8.50
C SER A 338 26.67 -1.86 7.74
N TYR A 339 27.22 -0.91 6.98
CA TYR A 339 28.63 -0.89 6.63
C TYR A 339 29.34 -0.08 7.73
N GLY A 340 30.63 -0.35 8.00
CA GLY A 340 31.34 0.10 9.22
C GLY A 340 31.30 1.59 9.58
N ASP A 341 31.85 1.91 10.77
CA ASP A 341 31.73 3.15 11.55
C ASP A 341 30.29 3.60 11.88
N THR A 342 30.05 4.02 13.12
CA THR A 342 28.69 4.24 13.66
C THR A 342 27.90 5.34 12.95
N LEU A 343 28.59 6.28 12.26
CA LEU A 343 28.01 7.37 11.46
C LEU A 343 28.46 7.33 9.98
N GLY A 344 29.00 6.20 9.51
CA GLY A 344 29.43 6.02 8.11
C GLY A 344 28.26 5.92 7.11
N THR A 345 28.57 5.66 5.84
CA THR A 345 27.54 5.46 4.80
C THR A 345 26.72 4.19 5.07
N GLN A 346 25.40 4.32 5.17
CA GLN A 346 24.49 3.24 5.57
C GLN A 346 23.19 3.26 4.77
N SER A 347 22.53 2.11 4.65
CA SER A 347 21.15 2.04 4.14
C SER A 347 20.18 2.20 5.31
N TYR A 348 19.29 3.21 5.22
CA TYR A 348 18.31 3.54 6.26
C TYR A 348 16.90 3.02 5.96
N GLY A 349 16.75 2.34 4.82
CA GLY A 349 15.51 1.82 4.25
C GLY A 349 15.29 2.41 2.86
N ALA A 350 14.77 1.61 1.93
CA ALA A 350 14.74 1.99 0.50
C ALA A 350 14.07 3.34 0.22
N VAL A 351 13.00 3.71 0.95
CA VAL A 351 12.38 5.04 0.81
C VAL A 351 13.32 6.17 1.24
N VAL A 352 14.04 6.02 2.35
CA VAL A 352 14.98 7.02 2.86
C VAL A 352 16.17 7.16 1.91
N ASP A 353 16.70 6.03 1.44
CA ASP A 353 17.82 5.99 0.51
C ASP A 353 17.46 6.67 -0.83
N LEU A 354 16.23 6.44 -1.34
CA LEU A 354 15.72 7.13 -2.52
C LEU A 354 15.50 8.62 -2.27
N LEU A 355 14.89 9.00 -1.14
CA LEU A 355 14.66 10.41 -0.81
C LEU A 355 15.97 11.17 -0.69
N VAL A 356 16.95 10.63 0.03
CA VAL A 356 18.24 11.30 0.18
C VAL A 356 19.00 11.33 -1.15
N GLY A 357 19.06 10.21 -1.88
CA GLY A 357 19.72 10.19 -3.18
C GLY A 357 19.11 11.11 -4.25
N TYR A 358 17.83 11.48 -4.09
CA TYR A 358 17.12 12.35 -5.03
C TYR A 358 17.12 13.84 -4.62
N TYR A 359 17.20 14.14 -3.32
CA TYR A 359 17.09 15.51 -2.78
C TYR A 359 18.39 16.07 -2.18
N ALA A 360 19.43 15.26 -2.03
CA ALA A 360 20.78 15.75 -1.69
C ALA A 360 21.40 16.48 -2.89
#